data_AF-A0A640QLV5-F1
#
_entry.id   AF-A0A640QLV5-F1
#
_cell.length_a   1.000
_cell.length_b   1.000
_cell.length_c   1.000
_cell.angle_alpha   90.00
_cell.angle_beta   90.00
_cell.angle_gamma   90.00
#
_symmetry.space_group_name_H-M   'P 1'
#
loop_
_entity.id
_entity.type
_entity.pdbx_description
1 polymer ?
#
loop_
_entity_poly.entity_id
_entity_poly.type
_entity_poly.pdbx_seq_one_letter_code
_entity_poly.pdbx_strand_id
1 'polypeptide(L)'
;MTLSLRILVFCAALALSSIAPAMALQSSGGDISKSEAAERARIAADGRVLKVEQTSQNYRVKVLKKSGRVVSVEVDKRSGKVKQSKGKD
;
A
#
# COMPACT_ATOMS: atom_id res chain seq x y z
N MET A 1 -11.18 -29.93 -40.82
CA MET A 1 -10.68 -30.41 -39.50
C MET A 1 -9.53 -29.54 -38.96
N THR A 2 -9.33 -28.31 -39.44
CA THR A 2 -8.23 -27.41 -39.01
C THR A 2 -8.73 -26.21 -38.20
N LEU A 3 -10.04 -25.93 -38.24
CA LEU A 3 -10.67 -24.82 -37.51
C LEU A 3 -10.84 -25.15 -36.01
N SER A 4 -11.23 -26.38 -35.69
CA SER A 4 -11.40 -26.89 -34.32
C SER A 4 -10.07 -26.96 -33.56
N LEU A 5 -8.96 -27.24 -34.25
CA LEU A 5 -7.62 -27.27 -33.65
C LEU A 5 -7.14 -25.87 -33.23
N ARG A 6 -7.50 -24.82 -33.99
CA ARG A 6 -7.15 -23.43 -33.68
C ARG A 6 -7.96 -22.88 -32.49
N ILE A 7 -9.23 -23.26 -32.38
CA ILE A 7 -10.10 -22.86 -31.25
C ILE A 7 -9.59 -23.47 -29.94
N LEU A 8 -9.12 -24.72 -29.97
CA LEU A 8 -8.57 -25.39 -28.79
C LEU A 8 -7.24 -24.78 -28.31
N VAL A 9 -6.39 -24.34 -29.24
CA VAL A 9 -5.12 -23.64 -28.93
C VAL A 9 -5.38 -22.21 -28.41
N PHE A 10 -6.41 -21.53 -28.90
CA PHE A 10 -6.76 -20.18 -28.47
C PHE A 10 -7.34 -20.16 -27.04
N CYS A 11 -8.12 -21.18 -26.65
CA CYS A 11 -8.61 -21.33 -25.27
C CYS A 11 -7.50 -21.67 -24.26
N ALA A 12 -6.48 -22.44 -24.67
CA ALA A 12 -5.37 -22.79 -23.78
C ALA A 12 -4.46 -21.58 -23.43
N ALA A 13 -4.34 -20.60 -24.33
CA ALA A 13 -3.53 -19.41 -24.11
C ALA A 13 -4.16 -18.39 -23.16
N LEU A 14 -5.51 -18.33 -23.09
CA LEU A 14 -6.22 -17.39 -22.22
C LEU A 14 -6.18 -17.78 -20.72
N ALA A 15 -5.77 -19.01 -20.40
CA ALA A 15 -5.74 -19.50 -19.02
C ALA A 15 -4.51 -19.05 -18.21
N LEU A 16 -3.47 -18.49 -18.85
CA LEU A 16 -2.22 -18.10 -18.18
C LEU A 16 -2.13 -16.62 -17.77
N SER A 17 -3.10 -15.78 -18.13
CA SER A 17 -3.03 -14.32 -17.87
C SER A 17 -3.54 -13.86 -16.51
N SER A 18 -3.89 -14.77 -15.59
CA SER A 18 -4.57 -14.43 -14.33
C SER A 18 -3.74 -14.76 -13.10
N ILE A 19 -2.53 -14.20 -12.99
CA ILE A 19 -1.82 -14.14 -11.70
C ILE A 19 -1.93 -12.71 -11.18
N ALA A 20 -3.13 -12.34 -10.75
CA ALA A 20 -3.30 -11.16 -9.91
C ALA A 20 -2.76 -11.51 -8.50
N PRO A 21 -1.83 -10.72 -7.93
CA PRO A 21 -1.41 -10.96 -6.56
C PRO A 21 -2.61 -10.70 -5.65
N ALA A 22 -3.12 -11.76 -5.02
CA ALA A 22 -4.10 -11.65 -3.95
C ALA A 22 -3.42 -10.96 -2.76
N MET A 23 -3.61 -9.64 -2.65
CA MET A 23 -3.22 -8.89 -1.47
C MET A 23 -4.14 -9.33 -0.33
N ALA A 24 -3.61 -10.17 0.56
CA ALA A 24 -4.30 -10.58 1.77
C ALA A 24 -4.57 -9.35 2.64
N LEU A 25 -5.81 -8.85 2.61
CA LEU A 25 -6.31 -7.86 3.56
C LEU A 25 -6.53 -8.57 4.89
N GLN A 26 -5.47 -8.67 5.71
CA GLN A 26 -5.56 -9.14 7.08
C GLN A 26 -6.32 -8.09 7.92
N SER A 27 -7.65 -8.09 7.81
CA SER A 27 -8.53 -7.34 8.71
C SER A 27 -8.69 -8.16 9.99
N SER A 28 -7.69 -8.10 10.86
CA SER A 28 -7.88 -8.43 12.27
C SER A 28 -8.51 -7.19 12.91
N GLY A 29 -9.81 -7.27 13.17
CA GLY A 29 -10.62 -6.15 13.62
C GLY A 29 -10.01 -5.39 14.81
N GLY A 30 -9.91 -4.07 14.65
CA GLY A 30 -9.64 -3.13 15.73
C GLY A 30 -8.77 -1.94 15.31
N ASP A 31 -7.62 -2.22 14.68
CA ASP A 31 -6.62 -1.22 14.34
C ASP A 31 -5.96 -1.53 12.99
N ILE A 32 -5.56 -0.48 12.26
CA ILE A 32 -4.79 -0.63 11.02
C ILE A 32 -3.41 -1.24 11.30
N SER A 33 -2.91 -2.01 10.34
CA SER A 33 -1.59 -2.62 10.42
C SER A 33 -0.46 -1.60 10.21
N LYS A 34 0.76 -1.93 10.64
CA LYS A 34 1.96 -1.11 10.39
C LYS A 34 2.23 -0.90 8.90
N SER A 35 2.00 -1.93 8.09
CA SER A 35 2.17 -1.87 6.64
C SER A 35 1.14 -0.96 5.99
N GLU A 36 -0.12 -1.03 6.43
CA GLU A 36 -1.18 -0.15 5.94
C GLU A 36 -0.91 1.31 6.32
N ALA A 37 -0.44 1.57 7.54
CA ALA A 37 -0.01 2.91 7.95
C ALA A 37 1.17 3.43 7.09
N ALA A 38 2.14 2.57 6.79
CA ALA A 38 3.27 2.91 5.92
C ALA A 38 2.78 3.29 4.52
N GLU A 39 1.85 2.52 3.96
CA GLU A 39 1.29 2.73 2.63
C GLU A 39 0.53 4.06 2.55
N ARG A 40 -0.37 4.30 3.51
CA ARG A 40 -1.13 5.55 3.58
C ARG A 40 -0.20 6.76 3.71
N ALA A 41 0.85 6.66 4.51
CA ALA A 41 1.84 7.73 4.65
C ALA A 41 2.70 7.93 3.39
N ARG A 42 3.05 6.84 2.69
CA ARG A 42 3.77 6.87 1.41
C ARG A 42 2.99 7.66 0.37
N ILE A 43 1.70 7.34 0.22
CA ILE A 43 0.78 8.01 -0.70
C ILE A 43 0.61 9.48 -0.30
N ALA A 44 0.42 9.77 1.00
CA ALA A 44 0.18 11.12 1.48
C ALA A 44 1.39 12.07 1.35
N ALA A 45 2.62 11.55 1.33
CA ALA A 45 3.85 12.35 1.26
C ALA A 45 4.61 12.25 -0.07
N ASP A 46 4.17 11.38 -1.00
CA ASP A 46 4.83 11.05 -2.28
C ASP A 46 6.34 10.83 -2.11
N GLY A 47 6.69 9.83 -1.30
CA GLY A 47 8.08 9.57 -0.93
C GLY A 47 8.34 8.14 -0.50
N ARG A 48 9.57 7.87 -0.06
CA ARG A 48 9.99 6.55 0.43
C ARG A 48 9.89 6.49 1.95
N VAL A 49 9.19 5.49 2.47
CA VAL A 49 9.11 5.24 3.91
C VAL A 49 10.48 4.79 4.44
N LEU A 50 10.95 5.45 5.49
CA LEU A 50 12.20 5.12 6.18
C LEU A 50 11.95 4.29 7.43
N LYS A 51 10.96 4.70 8.24
CA LYS A 51 10.67 4.07 9.53
C LYS A 51 9.20 4.26 9.90
N VAL A 52 8.61 3.23 10.49
CA VAL A 52 7.30 3.30 11.13
C VAL A 52 7.48 3.11 12.63
N GLU A 53 7.14 4.14 13.40
CA GLU A 53 7.11 4.10 14.85
C GLU A 53 5.67 3.94 15.31
N GLN A 54 5.43 2.98 16.20
CA GLN A 54 4.13 2.74 16.77
C GLN A 54 4.00 3.50 18.09
N THR A 55 3.03 4.41 18.18
CA THR A 55 2.65 5.06 19.44
C THR A 55 1.37 4.44 19.99
N SER A 56 0.84 4.97 21.10
CA SER A 56 -0.41 4.46 21.69
C SER A 56 -1.59 4.60 20.73
N GLN A 57 -1.77 5.78 20.11
CA GLN A 57 -2.96 6.09 19.30
C GLN A 57 -2.67 6.27 17.81
N ASN A 58 -1.41 6.50 17.43
CA ASN A 58 -1.01 6.79 16.06
C ASN A 58 0.21 5.95 15.63
N TYR A 59 0.39 5.79 14.33
CA TYR A 59 1.66 5.43 13.71
C TYR A 59 2.35 6.70 13.24
N ARG A 60 3.62 6.88 13.62
CA ARG A 60 4.46 7.95 13.13
C ARG A 60 5.38 7.39 12.05
N VAL A 61 5.13 7.78 10.81
CA VAL A 61 5.88 7.31 9.65
C VAL A 61 6.85 8.40 9.20
N LYS A 62 8.14 8.09 9.17
CA LYS A 62 9.16 8.96 8.57
C LYS A 62 9.24 8.67 7.08
N VAL A 63 9.04 9.69 6.25
CA VAL A 63 9.06 9.58 4.79
C VAL A 63 10.11 10.51 4.20
N LEU A 64 10.99 9.97 3.36
CA LEU A 64 11.91 10.74 2.53
C LEU A 64 11.17 11.19 1.27
N LYS A 65 10.93 12.49 1.14
CA LYS A 65 10.34 13.06 -0.08
C LYS A 65 11.36 13.07 -1.21
N LYS A 66 10.89 13.16 -2.45
CA LYS A 66 11.75 13.35 -3.64
C LYS A 66 12.66 14.59 -3.55
N SER A 67 12.26 15.59 -2.76
CA SER A 67 13.08 16.77 -2.48
C SER A 67 14.25 16.53 -1.52
N GLY A 68 14.44 15.31 -1.01
CA GLY A 68 15.46 14.98 -0.01
C GLY A 68 15.07 15.33 1.43
N ARG A 69 13.96 16.04 1.64
CA ARG A 69 13.45 16.37 2.98
C ARG A 69 12.77 15.16 3.62
N VAL A 70 13.08 14.89 4.89
CA VAL A 70 12.39 13.88 5.69
C VAL A 70 11.21 14.54 6.40
N VAL A 71 10.01 14.02 6.17
CA VAL A 71 8.77 14.46 6.83
C VAL A 71 8.25 13.38 7.77
N SER A 72 7.65 13.81 8.87
CA SER A 72 6.95 12.93 9.80
C SER A 72 5.47 12.96 9.48
N VAL A 73 4.87 11.81 9.19
CA VAL A 73 3.44 11.67 8.89
C VAL A 73 2.80 10.88 10.02
N GLU A 74 1.75 11.41 10.64
CA GLU A 74 1.01 10.68 11.66
C GLU A 74 -0.23 10.02 11.04
N VAL A 75 -0.45 8.75 11.35
CA VAL A 75 -1.60 7.97 10.89
C VAL A 75 -2.33 7.41 12.10
N ASP A 76 -3.61 7.72 12.23
CA ASP A 76 -4.45 7.25 13.34
C ASP A 76 -4.63 5.72 13.28
N LYS A 77 -4.48 5.03 14.42
CA LYS A 77 -4.53 3.56 14.46
C LYS A 77 -5.92 2.98 14.18
N ARG A 78 -6.98 3.64 14.62
CA ARG A 78 -8.35 3.12 14.49
C ARG A 78 -8.97 3.50 13.16
N SER A 79 -8.82 4.75 12.76
CA SER A 79 -9.44 5.30 11.54
C SER A 79 -8.51 5.23 10.32
N GLY A 80 -7.21 5.15 10.54
CA GLY A 80 -6.20 5.25 9.49
C GLY A 80 -6.17 6.59 8.77
N LYS A 81 -6.74 7.64 9.38
CA LYS A 81 -6.65 9.01 8.85
C LYS A 81 -5.23 9.53 9.00
N VAL A 82 -4.74 10.18 7.95
CA VAL A 82 -3.41 10.78 7.92
C VAL A 82 -3.50 12.22 8.40
N LYS A 83 -2.78 12.55 9.48
CA LYS A 83 -2.50 13.93 9.89
C LYS A 83 -1.15 14.32 9.33
N GLN A 84 -1.16 15.16 8.30
CA GLN A 84 0.06 15.81 7.87
C GLN A 84 0.46 16.80 8.96
N SER A 85 1.59 16.57 9.64
CA SER A 85 2.18 17.64 10.43
C SER A 85 2.62 18.70 9.44
N LYS A 86 1.89 19.83 9.36
CA LYS A 86 2.39 21.02 8.68
C LYS A 86 3.81 21.24 9.20
N GLY A 87 4.77 21.21 8.29
CA GLY A 87 6.11 21.68 8.61
C GLY A 87 5.93 23.07 9.22
N LYS A 88 6.54 23.29 10.37
CA LYS A 88 6.66 24.63 10.91
C LYS A 88 7.60 25.36 9.94
N ASP A 89 7.02 26.13 9.04
CA ASP A 89 7.73 27.19 8.30
C ASP A 89 8.39 28.15 9.31
#